data_AF-A0A849WXI1-F1
#
_entry.id   AF-A0A849WXI1-F1
#
_cell.length_a   1.000
_cell.length_b   1.000
_cell.length_c   1.000
_cell.angle_alpha   90.00
_cell.angle_beta   90.00
_cell.angle_gamma   90.00
#
_symmetry.space_group_name_H-M   'P 1'
#
loop_
_entity.id
_entity.type
_entity.pdbx_description
1 polymer ?
#
loop_
_entity_poly.entity_id
_entity_poly.type
_entity_poly.pdbx_seq_one_letter_code
_entity_poly.pdbx_strand_id
1 'polypeptide(L)'
;MFSFFLTLQIGISYANQPDDSSIKSISKKLSSVEMQWEENKNAVKYQVQVFNSKNKLLKTFESKTSLLKFKSTSGKVKIRGRFLDSYGKFSSWSDLTPIEVPPDPVKFNEADQTNKESFFAGRASNKTMKGKVLINWNQAPQAKKYLLKVYDNNTKTVLEKISNSTSAELFLEAGSFTFSITSIGNEEVMGKESFSPKKITVSSAQISDLNFEVANNPKNENQFEIKLPQKRSIIIIGKLEYSYHMSERIDKPWKLVGSLFEVKETIWSPPGNLTPGKYKISFWGRKDNWQDSIPFEYEFTVKPTINDLADINPN
;
A
#
# COMPACT_ATOMS: atom_id res chain seq x y z
N MET A 1 -36.62 -37.43 -9.44
CA MET A 1 -36.31 -35.99 -9.42
C MET A 1 -34.79 -35.89 -9.33
N PHE A 2 -34.12 -35.22 -10.26
CA PHE A 2 -32.65 -35.13 -10.27
C PHE A 2 -32.25 -33.99 -9.33
N SER A 3 -31.68 -34.30 -8.18
CA SER A 3 -31.18 -33.30 -7.25
C SER A 3 -29.76 -32.91 -7.65
N PHE A 4 -29.53 -31.62 -7.89
CA PHE A 4 -28.19 -31.10 -8.13
C PHE A 4 -27.50 -30.89 -6.79
N PHE A 5 -26.53 -31.73 -6.44
CA PHE A 5 -25.41 -31.28 -5.63
C PHE A 5 -24.38 -30.66 -6.58
N LEU A 6 -24.46 -29.34 -6.76
CA LEU A 6 -23.45 -28.59 -7.48
C LEU A 6 -22.29 -28.31 -6.52
N THR A 7 -21.31 -29.20 -6.46
CA THR A 7 -19.98 -28.84 -5.97
C THR A 7 -19.27 -28.07 -7.08
N LEU A 8 -19.44 -26.76 -7.09
CA LEU A 8 -18.69 -25.87 -7.97
C LEU A 8 -17.26 -25.74 -7.42
N GLN A 9 -16.39 -26.70 -7.77
CA GLN A 9 -14.96 -26.46 -7.67
C GLN A 9 -14.54 -25.63 -8.89
N ILE A 10 -14.41 -24.32 -8.69
CA ILE A 10 -13.79 -23.43 -9.69
C ILE A 10 -12.28 -23.74 -9.71
N GLY A 11 -11.92 -24.78 -10.45
CA GLY A 11 -10.55 -25.22 -10.66
C GLY A 11 -9.88 -24.44 -11.78
N ILE A 12 -8.76 -23.79 -11.46
CA ILE A 12 -7.90 -23.11 -12.43
C ILE A 12 -7.08 -24.19 -13.15
N SER A 13 -7.47 -24.61 -14.36
CA SER A 13 -6.61 -25.43 -15.21
C SER A 13 -5.78 -24.55 -16.15
N TYR A 14 -4.46 -24.63 -15.97
CA TYR A 14 -3.45 -24.05 -16.84
C TYR A 14 -3.27 -24.97 -18.06
N ALA A 15 -3.63 -24.48 -19.24
CA ALA A 15 -2.99 -24.96 -20.46
C ALA A 15 -1.86 -23.96 -20.74
N ASN A 16 -0.61 -24.37 -20.49
CA ASN A 16 0.55 -23.68 -21.02
C ASN A 16 0.45 -23.77 -22.55
N GLN A 17 0.20 -22.64 -23.20
CA GLN A 17 0.48 -22.51 -24.63
C GLN A 17 1.72 -21.63 -24.75
N PRO A 18 2.71 -21.97 -25.60
CA PRO A 18 3.92 -21.19 -25.73
C PRO A 18 3.59 -19.76 -26.17
N ASP A 19 4.35 -18.80 -25.68
CA ASP A 19 4.36 -17.43 -26.19
C ASP A 19 4.70 -17.46 -27.68
N ASP A 20 3.69 -17.24 -28.52
CA ASP A 20 3.92 -16.97 -29.94
C ASP A 20 3.59 -15.50 -30.20
N SER A 21 4.67 -14.74 -30.33
CA SER A 21 4.69 -13.34 -30.70
C SER A 21 4.19 -13.19 -32.15
N SER A 22 2.88 -13.18 -32.36
CA SER A 22 2.32 -12.65 -33.60
C SER A 22 0.95 -12.00 -33.38
N ILE A 23 0.86 -10.74 -33.79
CA ILE A 23 -0.33 -9.90 -33.75
C ILE A 23 -1.34 -10.44 -34.78
N LYS A 24 -2.10 -11.49 -34.45
CA LYS A 24 -3.26 -11.95 -35.22
C LYS A 24 -4.37 -12.46 -34.29
N SER A 25 -5.41 -11.63 -34.17
CA SER A 25 -6.65 -11.86 -33.41
C SER A 25 -6.45 -12.23 -31.94
N ILE A 26 -6.72 -11.27 -31.05
CA ILE A 26 -7.00 -11.59 -29.64
C ILE A 26 -8.31 -12.39 -29.64
N SER A 27 -8.21 -13.70 -29.84
CA SER A 27 -9.26 -14.65 -29.51
C SER A 27 -9.76 -14.26 -28.12
N LYS A 28 -11.07 -13.97 -27.99
CA LYS A 28 -11.68 -13.58 -26.72
C LYS A 28 -11.36 -14.66 -25.69
N LYS A 29 -10.29 -14.47 -24.91
CA LYS A 29 -9.88 -15.42 -23.87
C LYS A 29 -11.05 -15.54 -22.91
N LEU A 30 -11.56 -16.75 -22.75
CA LEU A 30 -12.70 -17.09 -21.91
C LEU A 30 -12.19 -17.70 -20.60
N SER A 31 -12.87 -17.42 -19.49
CA SER A 31 -12.54 -18.01 -18.19
C SER A 31 -12.96 -19.47 -18.12
N SER A 32 -12.21 -20.27 -17.38
CA SER A 32 -12.48 -21.70 -17.18
C SER A 32 -13.51 -21.92 -16.10
N VAL A 33 -14.53 -22.71 -16.40
CA VAL A 33 -15.54 -23.16 -15.44
C VAL A 33 -15.48 -24.68 -15.39
N GLU A 34 -15.43 -25.21 -14.17
CA GLU A 34 -15.50 -26.64 -13.90
C GLU A 34 -16.77 -26.91 -13.09
N MET A 35 -17.57 -27.83 -13.59
CA MET A 35 -18.83 -28.25 -13.00
C MET A 35 -18.80 -29.74 -12.79
N GLN A 36 -19.22 -30.17 -11.61
CA GLN A 36 -19.47 -31.56 -11.29
C GLN A 36 -20.92 -31.73 -10.87
N TRP A 37 -21.51 -32.87 -11.22
CA TRP A 37 -22.81 -33.29 -10.74
C TRP A 37 -22.76 -34.74 -10.26
N GLU A 38 -23.84 -35.18 -9.62
CA GLU A 38 -23.95 -36.55 -9.15
C GLU A 38 -24.01 -37.53 -10.33
N GLU A 39 -23.15 -38.55 -10.29
CA GLU A 39 -23.07 -39.53 -11.36
C GLU A 39 -24.33 -40.41 -11.39
N ASN A 40 -24.99 -40.45 -12.54
CA ASN A 40 -26.05 -41.41 -12.79
C ASN A 40 -25.52 -42.59 -13.59
N LYS A 41 -25.62 -43.78 -12.99
CA LYS A 41 -25.16 -45.06 -13.56
C LYS A 41 -25.81 -45.41 -14.90
N ASN A 42 -26.98 -44.85 -15.19
CA ASN A 42 -27.71 -45.08 -16.43
C ASN A 42 -27.45 -44.00 -17.49
N ALA A 43 -26.65 -42.97 -17.18
CA ALA A 43 -26.38 -41.88 -18.12
C ALA A 43 -25.22 -42.25 -19.06
N VAL A 44 -25.46 -42.11 -20.36
CA VAL A 44 -24.42 -42.28 -21.41
C VAL A 44 -23.79 -40.95 -21.78
N LYS A 45 -24.49 -39.85 -21.51
CA LYS A 45 -24.07 -38.50 -21.87
C LYS A 45 -24.80 -37.47 -21.03
N TYR A 46 -24.17 -36.33 -20.81
CA TYR A 46 -24.74 -35.17 -20.15
C TYR A 46 -24.71 -33.97 -21.10
N GLN A 47 -25.72 -33.11 -20.97
CA GLN A 47 -25.81 -31.83 -21.68
C GLN A 47 -26.01 -30.70 -20.67
N VAL A 48 -25.27 -29.61 -20.87
CA VAL A 48 -25.35 -28.41 -20.05
C VAL A 48 -25.61 -27.22 -20.95
N GLN A 49 -26.66 -26.45 -20.65
CA GLN A 49 -26.91 -25.17 -21.29
C GLN A 49 -26.45 -24.03 -20.39
N VAL A 50 -25.74 -23.07 -20.98
CA VAL A 50 -25.24 -21.88 -20.30
C VAL A 50 -25.91 -20.65 -20.88
N PHE A 51 -26.46 -19.81 -20.01
CA PHE A 51 -27.19 -18.60 -20.33
C PHE A 51 -26.49 -17.40 -19.68
N ASN A 52 -26.58 -16.22 -20.30
CA ASN A 52 -26.20 -14.99 -19.61
C ASN A 52 -27.27 -14.60 -18.56
N SER A 53 -26.98 -13.56 -17.77
CA SER A 53 -27.89 -13.00 -16.78
C SER A 53 -29.28 -12.61 -17.35
N LYS A 54 -29.34 -12.26 -18.65
CA LYS A 54 -30.56 -11.91 -19.40
C LYS A 54 -31.31 -13.12 -19.98
N ASN A 55 -31.00 -14.35 -19.54
CA ASN A 55 -31.60 -15.60 -20.02
C ASN A 55 -31.39 -15.88 -21.53
N LYS A 56 -30.42 -15.23 -22.18
CA LYS A 56 -30.03 -15.57 -23.55
C LYS A 56 -29.09 -16.77 -23.51
N LEU A 57 -29.44 -17.83 -24.24
CA LEU A 57 -28.58 -19.00 -24.40
C LEU A 57 -27.25 -18.57 -25.04
N LEU A 58 -26.15 -18.88 -24.36
CA LEU A 58 -24.79 -18.64 -24.85
C LEU A 58 -24.28 -19.86 -25.61
N LYS A 59 -24.36 -21.04 -24.98
CA LYS A 59 -23.86 -22.29 -25.55
C LYS A 59 -24.44 -23.52 -24.85
N THR A 60 -24.49 -24.62 -25.59
CA THR A 60 -24.74 -25.96 -25.04
C THR A 60 -23.42 -26.75 -25.10
N PHE A 61 -23.08 -27.39 -23.99
CA PHE A 61 -21.92 -28.26 -23.85
C PHE A 61 -22.38 -29.69 -23.59
N GLU A 62 -21.51 -30.64 -23.91
CA GLU A 62 -21.80 -32.05 -23.72
C GLU A 62 -20.60 -32.73 -23.06
N SER A 63 -20.85 -33.64 -22.13
CA SER A 63 -19.81 -34.46 -21.50
C SER A 63 -20.26 -35.91 -21.42
N LYS A 64 -19.30 -36.84 -21.48
CA LYS A 64 -19.55 -38.27 -21.22
C LYS A 64 -19.48 -38.61 -19.74
N THR A 65 -18.85 -37.75 -18.93
CA THR A 65 -18.65 -37.97 -17.50
C THR A 65 -19.47 -36.98 -16.70
N SER A 66 -19.55 -37.20 -15.39
CA SER A 66 -20.22 -36.27 -14.47
C SER A 66 -19.45 -34.97 -14.19
N LEU A 67 -18.33 -34.77 -14.89
CA LEU A 67 -17.49 -33.59 -14.84
C LEU A 67 -17.50 -32.88 -16.19
N LEU A 68 -17.70 -31.57 -16.19
CA LEU A 68 -17.61 -30.73 -17.37
C LEU A 68 -16.69 -29.55 -17.09
N LYS A 69 -15.67 -29.41 -17.95
CA LYS A 69 -14.83 -28.22 -18.02
C LYS A 69 -15.19 -27.47 -19.29
N PHE A 70 -15.61 -26.22 -19.15
CA PHE A 70 -15.94 -25.37 -20.29
C PHE A 70 -15.42 -23.95 -20.11
N LYS A 71 -15.45 -23.21 -21.21
CA LYS A 71 -15.02 -21.83 -21.27
C LYS A 71 -16.23 -20.90 -21.34
N SER A 72 -16.30 -19.92 -20.46
CA SER A 72 -17.41 -18.97 -20.35
C SER A 72 -16.90 -17.53 -20.25
N THR A 73 -17.78 -16.57 -20.51
CA THR A 73 -17.53 -15.17 -20.19
C THR A 73 -17.66 -14.93 -18.68
N SER A 74 -16.77 -14.11 -18.13
CA SER A 74 -16.85 -13.65 -16.74
C SER A 74 -18.14 -12.86 -16.51
N GLY A 75 -18.65 -12.93 -15.27
CA GLY A 75 -19.92 -12.33 -14.87
C GLY A 75 -20.92 -13.36 -14.35
N LYS A 76 -22.17 -12.94 -14.18
CA LYS A 76 -23.25 -13.77 -13.68
C LYS A 76 -23.88 -14.54 -14.84
N VAL A 77 -23.88 -15.85 -14.74
CA VAL A 77 -24.46 -16.75 -15.74
C VAL A 77 -25.45 -17.69 -15.08
N LYS A 78 -26.32 -18.30 -15.87
CA LYS A 78 -27.26 -19.32 -15.40
C LYS A 78 -27.01 -20.60 -16.17
N ILE A 79 -27.09 -21.73 -15.50
CA ILE A 79 -26.84 -23.04 -16.11
C ILE A 79 -27.99 -23.99 -15.81
N ARG A 80 -28.23 -24.94 -16.70
CA ARG A 80 -29.09 -26.10 -16.44
C ARG A 80 -28.54 -27.33 -17.13
N GLY A 81 -28.79 -28.49 -16.56
CA GLY A 81 -28.31 -29.77 -17.06
C GLY A 81 -29.43 -30.75 -17.37
N ARG A 82 -29.11 -31.73 -18.21
CA ARG A 82 -29.87 -32.97 -18.39
C ARG A 82 -28.92 -34.09 -18.79
N PHE A 83 -29.38 -35.34 -18.73
CA PHE A 83 -28.62 -36.48 -19.21
C PHE A 83 -29.40 -37.29 -20.24
N LEU A 84 -28.67 -38.05 -21.05
CA LEU A 84 -29.18 -39.05 -21.97
C LEU A 84 -29.02 -40.41 -21.29
N ASP A 85 -30.10 -41.15 -21.14
CA ASP A 85 -30.04 -42.51 -20.60
C ASP A 85 -29.51 -43.53 -21.64
N SER A 86 -29.26 -44.75 -21.18
CA SER A 86 -28.82 -45.89 -22.00
C SER A 86 -29.81 -46.31 -23.09
N TYR A 87 -31.07 -45.86 -23.00
CA TYR A 87 -32.12 -46.11 -23.99
C TYR A 87 -32.23 -45.00 -25.03
N GLY A 88 -31.35 -44.00 -24.97
CA GLY A 88 -31.33 -42.88 -25.92
C GLY A 88 -32.39 -41.81 -25.62
N LYS A 89 -32.97 -41.79 -24.41
CA LYS A 89 -33.96 -40.79 -24.00
C LYS A 89 -33.32 -39.74 -23.09
N PHE A 90 -33.57 -38.47 -23.41
CA PHE A 90 -33.14 -37.37 -22.55
C PHE A 90 -34.05 -37.23 -21.33
N SER A 91 -33.44 -36.98 -20.18
CA SER A 91 -34.17 -36.51 -19.00
C SER A 91 -34.76 -35.12 -19.24
N SER A 92 -35.72 -34.74 -18.39
CA SER A 92 -36.13 -33.34 -18.27
C SER A 92 -34.93 -32.46 -17.92
N TRP A 93 -34.98 -31.20 -18.36
CA TRP A 93 -34.03 -30.20 -17.93
C TRP A 93 -34.19 -29.92 -16.44
N SER A 94 -33.07 -29.66 -15.77
CA SER A 94 -33.06 -29.07 -14.45
C SER A 94 -33.54 -27.63 -14.45
N ASP A 95 -33.79 -27.11 -13.26
CA ASP A 95 -33.97 -25.69 -13.05
C ASP A 95 -32.69 -24.92 -13.40
N LEU A 96 -32.87 -23.65 -13.76
CA LEU A 96 -31.78 -22.72 -14.00
C LEU A 96 -31.12 -22.35 -12.68
N THR A 97 -29.85 -22.70 -12.53
CA THR A 97 -29.03 -22.37 -11.36
C THR A 97 -28.13 -21.17 -11.69
N PRO A 98 -28.19 -20.07 -10.94
CA PRO A 98 -27.27 -18.94 -11.11
C PRO A 98 -25.88 -19.29 -10.58
N ILE A 99 -24.83 -18.90 -11.31
CA ILE A 99 -23.44 -18.99 -10.88
C ILE A 99 -22.69 -17.71 -11.26
N GLU A 100 -21.58 -17.46 -10.58
CA GLU A 100 -20.65 -16.39 -10.91
C GLU A 100 -19.38 -16.97 -11.54
N VAL A 101 -19.00 -16.45 -12.69
CA VAL A 101 -17.75 -16.82 -13.37
C VAL A 101 -16.75 -15.68 -13.13
N PRO A 102 -15.75 -15.89 -12.25
CA PRO A 102 -14.72 -14.88 -12.03
C PRO A 102 -13.87 -14.67 -13.29
N PRO A 103 -13.36 -13.44 -13.54
CA PRO A 103 -12.27 -13.26 -14.50
C PRO A 103 -11.02 -14.02 -14.04
N ASP A 104 -10.11 -14.26 -14.97
CA ASP A 104 -8.83 -14.86 -14.63
C ASP A 104 -8.01 -13.90 -13.74
N PRO A 105 -7.16 -14.42 -12.83
CA PRO A 105 -6.30 -13.57 -12.02
C PRO A 105 -5.21 -12.88 -12.86
N VAL A 106 -4.71 -11.74 -12.37
CA VAL A 106 -3.49 -11.13 -12.90
C VAL A 106 -2.33 -12.10 -12.71
N LYS A 107 -1.60 -12.37 -13.79
CA LYS A 107 -0.36 -13.15 -13.78
C LYS A 107 0.82 -12.19 -13.80
N PHE A 108 1.60 -12.20 -12.72
CA PHE A 108 2.90 -11.53 -12.68
C PHE A 108 3.97 -12.45 -13.28
N ASN A 109 4.92 -11.89 -14.01
CA ASN A 109 5.95 -12.67 -14.69
C ASN A 109 6.89 -13.30 -13.66
N GLU A 110 7.25 -14.57 -13.84
CA GLU A 110 8.15 -15.29 -12.92
C GLU A 110 9.57 -14.71 -12.91
N ALA A 111 10.02 -14.10 -14.02
CA ALA A 111 11.29 -13.38 -14.08
C ALA A 111 11.37 -12.18 -13.11
N ASP A 112 10.22 -11.63 -12.71
CA ASP A 112 10.17 -10.57 -11.69
C ASP A 112 10.41 -11.12 -10.26
N GLN A 113 10.34 -12.43 -10.05
CA GLN A 113 10.61 -13.07 -8.76
C GLN A 113 12.12 -13.32 -8.54
N THR A 114 12.89 -13.52 -9.60
CA THR A 114 14.33 -13.84 -9.52
C THR A 114 15.21 -12.58 -9.49
N ASN A 115 14.72 -11.46 -10.00
CA ASN A 115 15.40 -10.17 -9.88
C ASN A 115 15.13 -9.53 -8.50
N LYS A 116 16.10 -9.70 -7.58
CA LYS A 116 16.11 -9.10 -6.23
C LYS A 116 15.95 -7.56 -6.21
N GLU A 117 16.05 -6.90 -7.36
CA GLU A 117 16.00 -5.44 -7.49
C GLU A 117 14.77 -4.91 -8.25
N SER A 118 13.78 -5.75 -8.59
CA SER A 118 12.59 -5.24 -9.27
C SER A 118 11.61 -4.58 -8.29
N PHE A 119 11.80 -3.28 -8.05
CA PHE A 119 10.90 -2.45 -7.24
C PHE A 119 10.36 -1.25 -8.02
N PHE A 120 9.15 -0.83 -7.66
CA PHE A 120 8.60 0.45 -8.10
C PHE A 120 9.11 1.53 -7.15
N ALA A 121 9.89 2.46 -7.68
CA ALA A 121 10.53 3.51 -6.89
C ALA A 121 9.72 4.82 -6.95
N GLY A 122 9.66 5.51 -5.82
CA GLY A 122 9.24 6.90 -5.72
C GLY A 122 10.13 7.67 -4.76
N ARG A 123 9.99 8.99 -4.78
CA ARG A 123 10.58 9.89 -3.79
C ARG A 123 9.51 10.78 -3.20
N ALA A 124 9.45 10.83 -1.88
CA ALA A 124 8.49 11.67 -1.18
C ALA A 124 8.87 13.15 -1.29
N SER A 125 7.88 14.02 -1.48
CA SER A 125 8.08 15.47 -1.43
C SER A 125 8.09 15.93 0.02
N ASN A 126 9.01 16.82 0.37
CA ASN A 126 9.08 17.49 1.67
C ASN A 126 7.89 18.43 1.97
N LYS A 127 7.08 18.75 0.95
CA LYS A 127 5.88 19.61 1.05
C LYS A 127 4.63 18.79 1.36
N THR A 128 4.42 17.67 0.65
CA THR A 128 3.22 16.83 0.79
C THR A 128 3.42 15.63 1.69
N MET A 129 4.67 15.33 2.07
CA MET A 129 5.09 14.13 2.78
C MET A 129 4.72 12.81 2.05
N LYS A 130 4.47 12.88 0.74
CA LYS A 130 4.09 11.75 -0.09
C LYS A 130 4.89 11.71 -1.39
N GLY A 131 5.18 10.51 -1.86
CA GLY A 131 5.86 10.24 -3.12
C GLY A 131 4.88 9.67 -4.14
N LYS A 132 5.00 10.14 -5.37
CA LYS A 132 4.29 9.60 -6.52
C LYS A 132 4.98 8.33 -7.01
N VAL A 133 4.22 7.25 -7.15
CA VAL A 133 4.68 5.98 -7.72
C VAL A 133 3.71 5.56 -8.81
N LEU A 134 4.24 5.22 -9.99
CA LEU A 134 3.46 4.62 -11.07
C LEU A 134 3.71 3.12 -11.06
N ILE A 135 2.65 2.34 -10.84
CA ILE A 135 2.70 0.88 -10.94
C ILE A 135 1.92 0.40 -12.15
N ASN A 136 2.34 -0.74 -12.70
CA ASN A 136 1.70 -1.39 -13.83
C ASN A 136 1.66 -2.92 -13.63
N TRP A 137 0.73 -3.56 -14.33
CA TRP A 137 0.57 -5.02 -14.31
C TRP A 137 0.06 -5.53 -15.65
N ASN A 138 0.10 -6.85 -15.83
CA ASN A 138 -0.40 -7.48 -17.06
C ASN A 138 -1.94 -7.49 -17.09
N GLN A 139 -2.51 -7.33 -18.28
CA GLN A 139 -3.95 -7.44 -18.44
C GLN A 139 -4.42 -8.87 -18.14
N ALA A 140 -5.39 -8.99 -17.23
CA ALA A 140 -6.04 -10.26 -16.95
C ALA A 140 -7.16 -10.55 -17.99
N PRO A 141 -7.27 -11.79 -18.49
CA PRO A 141 -8.37 -12.19 -19.36
C PRO A 141 -9.74 -11.85 -18.74
N GLN A 142 -10.58 -11.20 -19.54
CA GLN A 142 -11.96 -10.82 -19.17
C GLN A 142 -12.11 -9.84 -18.00
N ALA A 143 -11.01 -9.28 -17.50
CA ALA A 143 -11.07 -8.18 -16.56
C ALA A 143 -11.53 -6.90 -17.27
N LYS A 144 -12.44 -6.17 -16.62
CA LYS A 144 -12.91 -4.84 -16.99
C LYS A 144 -12.32 -3.76 -16.10
N LYS A 145 -12.09 -4.10 -14.83
CA LYS A 145 -11.47 -3.24 -13.81
C LYS A 145 -10.55 -4.07 -12.94
N TYR A 146 -9.82 -3.38 -12.07
CA TYR A 146 -8.90 -3.96 -11.11
C TYR A 146 -9.06 -3.26 -9.76
N LEU A 147 -9.20 -4.05 -8.70
CA LEU A 147 -9.05 -3.56 -7.34
C LEU A 147 -7.58 -3.73 -6.94
N LEU A 148 -6.91 -2.61 -6.71
CA LEU A 148 -5.56 -2.54 -6.17
C LEU A 148 -5.64 -2.35 -4.67
N LYS A 149 -4.90 -3.17 -3.91
CA LYS A 149 -4.66 -2.96 -2.48
C LYS A 149 -3.17 -2.85 -2.23
N VAL A 150 -2.77 -1.85 -1.44
CA VAL A 150 -1.39 -1.62 -1.02
C VAL A 150 -1.29 -1.87 0.48
N TYR A 151 -0.27 -2.61 0.88
CA TYR A 151 -0.02 -3.03 2.24
C TYR A 151 1.33 -2.50 2.73
N ASP A 152 1.36 -2.04 3.98
CA ASP A 152 2.62 -1.71 4.65
C ASP A 152 3.40 -2.97 5.08
N ASN A 153 4.56 -2.76 5.71
CA ASN A 153 5.40 -3.85 6.24
C ASN A 153 4.70 -4.70 7.32
N ASN A 154 3.65 -4.18 7.96
CA ASN A 154 2.86 -4.89 8.96
C ASN A 154 1.63 -5.58 8.35
N THR A 155 1.58 -5.71 7.02
CA THR A 155 0.46 -6.29 6.25
C THR A 155 -0.86 -5.53 6.39
N LYS A 156 -0.84 -4.31 6.91
CA LYS A 156 -2.02 -3.47 7.02
C LYS A 156 -2.29 -2.77 5.69
N THR A 157 -3.53 -2.80 5.24
CA THR A 157 -3.94 -2.07 4.04
C THR A 157 -3.87 -0.56 4.27
N VAL A 158 -3.02 0.11 3.50
CA VAL A 158 -2.81 1.57 3.57
C VAL A 158 -3.52 2.31 2.43
N LEU A 159 -3.84 1.61 1.34
CA LEU A 159 -4.55 2.18 0.21
C LEU A 159 -5.34 1.09 -0.54
N GLU A 160 -6.58 1.41 -0.89
CA GLU A 160 -7.39 0.64 -1.83
C GLU A 160 -7.86 1.55 -2.97
N LYS A 161 -7.78 1.08 -4.21
CA LYS A 161 -8.14 1.86 -5.39
C LYS A 161 -8.67 0.96 -6.50
N ILE A 162 -9.76 1.38 -7.14
CA ILE A 162 -10.25 0.74 -8.36
C ILE A 162 -9.62 1.44 -9.56
N SER A 163 -9.04 0.66 -10.49
CA SER A 163 -8.53 1.13 -11.77
C SER A 163 -9.28 0.50 -12.94
N ASN A 164 -9.55 1.30 -13.96
CA ASN A 164 -10.11 0.84 -15.24
C ASN A 164 -9.01 0.46 -16.25
N SER A 165 -7.74 0.62 -15.88
CA SER A 165 -6.57 0.29 -16.70
C SER A 165 -5.62 -0.65 -15.96
N THR A 166 -4.57 -1.10 -16.65
CA THR A 166 -3.52 -1.95 -16.09
C THR A 166 -2.37 -1.16 -15.46
N SER A 167 -2.66 0.07 -15.04
CA SER A 167 -1.72 0.94 -14.34
C SER A 167 -2.46 1.77 -13.29
N ALA A 168 -1.72 2.20 -12.28
CA ALA A 168 -2.22 3.11 -11.27
C ALA A 168 -1.12 4.03 -10.76
N GLU A 169 -1.48 5.31 -10.65
CA GLU A 169 -0.69 6.29 -9.92
C GLU A 169 -1.09 6.30 -8.44
N LEU A 170 -0.08 6.21 -7.58
CA LEU A 170 -0.19 6.12 -6.13
C LEU A 170 0.57 7.26 -5.47
N PHE A 171 0.05 7.74 -4.34
CA PHE A 171 0.67 8.76 -3.50
C PHE A 171 0.85 8.18 -2.10
N LEU A 172 2.04 7.66 -1.82
CA LEU A 172 2.37 6.92 -0.60
C LEU A 172 3.38 7.71 0.24
N GLU A 173 3.36 7.53 1.56
CA GLU A 173 4.43 8.07 2.41
C GLU A 173 5.75 7.33 2.19
N ALA A 174 6.86 7.87 2.71
CA ALA A 174 8.14 7.18 2.67
C ALA A 174 8.04 5.83 3.40
N GLY A 175 8.61 4.78 2.80
CA GLY A 175 8.51 3.42 3.31
C GLY A 175 8.60 2.35 2.23
N SER A 176 8.42 1.10 2.65
CA SER A 176 8.33 -0.08 1.79
C SER A 176 6.92 -0.66 1.85
N PHE A 177 6.40 -1.08 0.70
CA PHE A 177 5.05 -1.59 0.57
C PHE A 177 5.01 -2.81 -0.36
N THR A 178 4.01 -3.65 -0.14
CA THR A 178 3.61 -4.69 -1.08
C THR A 178 2.23 -4.35 -1.64
N PHE A 179 1.83 -4.97 -2.75
CA PHE A 179 0.51 -4.73 -3.30
C PHE A 179 -0.07 -5.98 -3.94
N SER A 180 -1.39 -6.03 -4.01
CA SER A 180 -2.14 -7.06 -4.70
C SER A 180 -3.10 -6.45 -5.71
N ILE A 181 -3.45 -7.24 -6.71
CA ILE A 181 -4.45 -6.89 -7.72
C ILE A 181 -5.52 -7.97 -7.74
N THR A 182 -6.77 -7.56 -7.63
CA THR A 182 -7.93 -8.41 -7.89
C THR A 182 -8.61 -7.96 -9.17
N SER A 183 -8.70 -8.86 -10.15
CA SER A 183 -9.40 -8.61 -11.41
C SER A 183 -10.91 -8.55 -11.18
N ILE A 184 -11.60 -7.63 -11.84
CA ILE A 184 -13.06 -7.49 -11.76
C ILE A 184 -13.63 -7.65 -13.18
N GLY A 185 -14.55 -8.61 -13.34
CA GLY A 185 -15.13 -9.01 -14.62
C GLY A 185 -16.40 -8.22 -14.96
N ASN A 186 -17.23 -8.79 -15.84
CA ASN A 186 -18.56 -8.22 -16.08
C ASN A 186 -19.43 -8.34 -14.83
N GLU A 187 -20.41 -7.44 -14.69
CA GLU A 187 -21.37 -7.44 -13.57
C GLU A 187 -20.69 -7.41 -12.18
N GLU A 188 -19.50 -6.79 -12.12
CA GLU A 188 -18.69 -6.60 -10.92
C GLU A 188 -18.27 -7.90 -10.21
N VAL A 189 -18.28 -9.05 -10.89
CA VAL A 189 -17.80 -10.33 -10.33
C VAL A 189 -16.28 -10.24 -10.10
N MET A 190 -15.87 -10.48 -8.86
CA MET A 190 -14.46 -10.42 -8.44
C MET A 190 -13.73 -11.73 -8.74
N GLY A 191 -12.51 -11.60 -9.24
CA GLY A 191 -11.58 -12.70 -9.44
C GLY A 191 -10.79 -13.03 -8.19
N LYS A 192 -9.80 -13.91 -8.36
CA LYS A 192 -8.84 -14.22 -7.30
C LYS A 192 -7.84 -13.08 -7.12
N GLU A 193 -7.52 -12.76 -5.88
CA GLU A 193 -6.47 -11.80 -5.52
C GLU A 193 -5.09 -12.38 -5.88
N SER A 194 -4.28 -11.58 -6.57
CA SER A 194 -2.89 -11.90 -6.91
C SER A 194 -1.95 -10.90 -6.24
N PHE A 195 -1.01 -11.41 -5.43
CA PHE A 195 0.05 -10.59 -4.84
C PHE A 195 1.18 -10.37 -5.85
N SER A 196 1.64 -9.12 -5.95
CA SER A 196 2.78 -8.81 -6.80
C SER A 196 4.07 -9.30 -6.15
N PRO A 197 5.00 -9.89 -6.93
CA PRO A 197 6.35 -10.15 -6.44
C PRO A 197 7.19 -8.88 -6.32
N LYS A 198 6.81 -7.79 -7.00
CA LYS A 198 7.49 -6.49 -6.92
C LYS A 198 7.04 -5.73 -5.69
N LYS A 199 8.01 -5.08 -5.03
CA LYS A 199 7.76 -4.16 -3.93
C LYS A 199 7.66 -2.72 -4.43
N ILE A 200 7.00 -1.87 -3.65
CA ILE A 200 7.02 -0.42 -3.85
C ILE A 200 7.93 0.18 -2.76
N THR A 201 8.88 1.01 -3.16
CA THR A 201 9.78 1.71 -2.24
C THR A 201 9.65 3.21 -2.48
N VAL A 202 9.29 3.95 -1.45
CA VAL A 202 9.28 5.41 -1.47
C VAL A 202 10.39 5.91 -0.57
N SER A 203 11.42 6.50 -1.17
CA SER A 203 12.51 7.14 -0.44
C SER A 203 12.02 8.44 0.21
N SER A 204 12.49 8.71 1.42
CA SER A 204 12.22 9.97 2.11
C SER A 204 12.99 11.13 1.50
N ALA A 205 12.42 12.32 1.62
CA ALA A 205 13.19 13.56 1.51
C ALA A 205 13.58 14.06 2.91
N GLN A 206 14.43 15.08 2.95
CA GLN A 206 14.61 15.88 4.15
C GLN A 206 13.30 16.59 4.51
N ILE A 207 12.92 16.56 5.78
CA ILE A 207 11.77 17.34 6.26
C ILE A 207 11.99 18.82 5.92
N SER A 208 10.95 19.45 5.37
CA SER A 208 11.00 20.87 5.02
C SER A 208 11.31 21.74 6.24
N ASP A 209 11.95 22.87 5.99
CA ASP A 209 12.27 23.84 7.02
C ASP A 209 11.04 24.13 7.90
N LEU A 210 11.35 24.19 9.18
CA LEU A 210 10.42 24.42 10.24
C LEU A 210 10.55 25.88 10.63
N ASN A 211 9.44 26.61 10.57
CA ASN A 211 9.42 28.02 10.89
C ASN A 211 9.44 28.17 12.41
N PHE A 212 10.64 28.32 12.96
CA PHE A 212 10.85 28.70 14.36
C PHE A 212 10.89 30.23 14.46
N GLU A 213 10.21 30.79 15.45
CA GLU A 213 10.20 32.23 15.71
C GLU A 213 10.76 32.51 17.09
N VAL A 214 11.72 33.44 17.17
CA VAL A 214 12.25 33.93 18.45
C VAL A 214 11.52 35.21 18.81
N ALA A 215 10.84 35.21 19.96
CA ALA A 215 10.25 36.39 20.57
C ALA A 215 11.13 36.82 21.75
N ASN A 216 11.86 37.93 21.59
CA ASN A 216 12.67 38.50 22.65
C ASN A 216 11.83 39.41 23.54
N ASN A 217 12.03 39.33 24.86
CA ASN A 217 11.56 40.36 25.77
C ASN A 217 12.57 41.53 25.75
N PRO A 218 12.20 42.73 25.28
CA PRO A 218 13.11 43.88 25.21
C PRO A 218 13.62 44.36 26.58
N LYS A 219 13.03 43.89 27.68
CA LYS A 219 13.42 44.28 29.04
C LYS A 219 14.43 43.33 29.71
N ASN A 220 14.66 42.13 29.17
CA ASN A 220 15.58 41.15 29.77
C ASN A 220 16.14 40.20 28.69
N GLU A 221 17.43 40.31 28.39
CA GLU A 221 18.11 39.49 27.36
C GLU A 221 18.05 37.97 27.64
N ASN A 222 17.82 37.57 28.89
CA ASN A 222 17.66 36.16 29.28
C ASN A 222 16.21 35.67 29.21
N GLN A 223 15.25 36.53 28.84
CA GLN A 223 13.84 36.17 28.66
C GLN A 223 13.49 36.25 27.18
N PHE A 224 13.70 35.14 26.48
CA PHE A 224 13.20 34.95 25.14
C PHE A 224 12.37 33.67 25.10
N GLU A 225 11.48 33.60 24.12
CA GLU A 225 10.64 32.46 23.85
C GLU A 225 10.86 32.03 22.41
N ILE A 226 11.01 30.73 22.19
CA ILE A 226 11.07 30.14 20.86
C ILE A 226 9.72 29.48 20.59
N LYS A 227 8.97 30.01 19.64
CA LYS A 227 7.75 29.35 19.16
C LYS A 227 8.14 28.18 18.29
N LEU A 228 7.61 27.01 18.65
CA LEU A 228 7.89 25.75 17.98
C LEU A 228 6.77 25.45 16.98
N PRO A 229 7.10 25.11 15.72
CA PRO A 229 6.10 24.82 14.71
C PRO A 229 5.37 23.52 15.01
N GLN A 230 4.04 23.56 14.94
CA GLN A 230 3.21 22.36 15.04
C GLN A 230 2.89 21.80 13.66
N LYS A 231 3.57 20.72 13.26
CA LYS A 231 3.21 19.93 12.08
C LYS A 231 2.74 18.55 12.52
N ARG A 232 1.58 18.11 12.03
CA ARG A 232 1.07 16.75 12.28
C ARG A 232 2.11 15.72 11.85
N SER A 233 2.34 14.72 12.70
CA SER A 233 3.26 13.61 12.45
C SER A 233 4.75 13.98 12.36
N ILE A 234 5.15 15.16 12.80
CA ILE A 234 6.56 15.54 13.00
C ILE A 234 6.74 15.85 14.49
N ILE A 235 7.71 15.21 15.13
CA ILE A 235 8.12 15.51 16.49
C ILE A 235 9.26 16.52 16.46
N ILE A 236 9.29 17.46 17.40
CA ILE A 236 10.39 18.43 17.55
C ILE A 236 11.37 17.88 18.58
N ILE A 237 12.63 17.77 18.19
CA ILE A 237 13.73 17.39 19.08
C ILE A 237 14.58 18.62 19.37
N GLY A 238 14.90 18.81 20.65
CA GLY A 238 15.76 19.87 21.15
C GLY A 238 17.11 19.35 21.66
N LYS A 239 18.15 20.17 21.50
CA LYS A 239 19.50 19.95 22.03
C LYS A 239 20.05 21.26 22.61
N LEU A 240 20.36 21.27 23.91
CA LEU A 240 21.00 22.41 24.56
C LEU A 240 22.49 22.15 24.77
N GLU A 241 23.33 23.06 24.31
CA GLU A 241 24.79 23.01 24.42
C GLU A 241 25.33 24.25 25.12
N TYR A 242 26.46 24.11 25.81
CA TYR A 242 27.12 25.13 26.62
C TYR A 242 28.58 25.27 26.24
N SER A 243 29.06 26.51 26.28
CA SER A 243 30.47 26.86 26.21
C SER A 243 30.84 27.77 27.38
N TYR A 244 31.75 27.29 28.22
CA TYR A 244 32.24 27.98 29.42
C TYR A 244 33.04 29.26 29.11
N HIS A 245 33.59 29.37 27.90
CA HIS A 245 34.46 30.49 27.55
C HIS A 245 33.70 31.58 26.78
N MET A 246 33.59 32.77 27.38
CA MET A 246 33.18 33.97 26.66
C MET A 246 34.22 34.44 25.62
N SER A 247 35.44 33.87 25.62
CA SER A 247 36.53 34.28 24.75
C SER A 247 36.37 33.78 23.31
N GLU A 248 36.55 34.68 22.35
CA GLU A 248 36.39 34.58 20.89
C GLU A 248 37.28 33.54 20.16
N ARG A 249 37.84 32.53 20.84
CA ARG A 249 38.67 31.52 20.17
C ARG A 249 37.81 30.39 19.61
N ILE A 250 37.91 30.27 18.28
CA ILE A 250 37.13 29.46 17.33
C ILE A 250 37.20 27.94 17.56
N ASP A 251 38.04 27.45 18.48
CA ASP A 251 38.48 26.04 18.45
C ASP A 251 38.03 25.17 19.64
N LYS A 252 37.09 25.62 20.49
CA LYS A 252 36.57 24.78 21.60
C LYS A 252 35.17 24.22 21.30
N PRO A 253 34.96 22.88 21.41
CA PRO A 253 33.70 22.26 21.07
C PRO A 253 32.63 22.60 22.11
N TRP A 254 31.43 22.94 21.62
CA TRP A 254 30.21 23.02 22.41
C TRP A 254 30.01 21.72 23.22
N LYS A 255 29.77 21.85 24.53
CA LYS A 255 29.50 20.70 25.39
C LYS A 255 28.00 20.54 25.56
N LEU A 256 27.51 19.32 25.36
CA LEU A 256 26.12 18.99 25.58
C LEU A 256 25.75 19.19 27.07
N VAL A 257 24.69 19.96 27.34
CA VAL A 257 24.22 20.27 28.71
C VAL A 257 23.31 19.16 29.26
N GLY A 258 22.77 18.30 28.39
CA GLY A 258 21.94 17.15 28.76
C GLY A 258 21.50 16.33 27.55
N SER A 259 20.74 15.24 27.76
CA SER A 259 20.23 14.41 26.66
C SER A 259 19.31 15.19 25.72
N LEU A 260 19.19 14.70 24.47
CA LEU A 260 18.16 15.17 23.54
C LEU A 260 16.78 15.03 24.20
N PHE A 261 15.94 16.04 24.03
CA PHE A 261 14.59 16.05 24.59
C PHE A 261 13.55 16.27 23.50
N GLU A 262 12.44 15.55 23.59
CA GLU A 262 11.27 15.79 22.76
C GLU A 262 10.51 16.99 23.33
N VAL A 263 10.23 17.98 22.48
CA VAL A 263 9.46 19.15 22.91
C VAL A 263 7.99 18.92 22.63
N LYS A 264 7.21 18.81 23.71
CA LYS A 264 5.75 18.65 23.65
C LYS A 264 5.01 19.98 23.67
N GLU A 265 5.70 21.03 24.05
CA GLU A 265 5.17 22.38 24.20
C GLU A 265 5.23 23.15 22.86
N THR A 266 4.38 24.15 22.73
CA THR A 266 4.34 25.05 21.54
C THR A 266 5.34 26.19 21.63
N ILE A 267 5.84 26.43 22.84
CA ILE A 267 6.77 27.50 23.17
C ILE A 267 7.85 26.87 24.05
N TRP A 268 9.10 27.17 23.76
CA TRP A 268 10.22 26.80 24.61
C TRP A 268 10.89 28.06 25.16
N SER A 269 11.23 28.02 26.45
CA SER A 269 12.00 29.06 27.13
C SER A 269 13.21 28.44 27.82
N PRO A 270 14.33 29.18 27.96
CA PRO A 270 15.48 28.70 28.69
C PRO A 270 15.13 28.27 30.13
N PRO A 271 15.70 27.17 30.63
CA PRO A 271 15.61 26.82 32.05
C PRO A 271 16.12 27.97 32.93
N GLY A 272 15.44 28.24 34.05
CA GLY A 272 15.81 29.34 34.95
C GLY A 272 17.09 29.12 35.77
N ASN A 273 17.65 27.90 35.74
CA ASN A 273 18.79 27.47 36.56
C ASN A 273 20.08 27.25 35.74
N LEU A 274 20.22 27.90 34.59
CA LEU A 274 21.42 27.82 33.77
C LEU A 274 22.58 28.58 34.42
N THR A 275 23.78 27.99 34.41
CA THR A 275 24.99 28.67 34.88
C THR A 275 25.39 29.79 33.91
N PRO A 276 26.08 30.84 34.37
CA PRO A 276 26.54 31.91 33.49
C PRO A 276 27.47 31.40 32.37
N GLY A 277 27.30 31.95 31.16
CA GLY A 277 28.09 31.61 29.98
C GLY A 277 27.30 31.60 28.67
N LYS A 278 27.90 31.06 27.61
CA LYS A 278 27.29 31.00 26.27
C LYS A 278 26.57 29.67 26.06
N TYR A 279 25.37 29.73 25.51
CA TYR A 279 24.56 28.57 25.19
C TYR A 279 24.14 28.58 23.72
N LYS A 280 23.99 27.38 23.16
CA LYS A 280 23.38 27.15 21.86
C LYS A 280 22.24 26.15 22.01
N ILE A 281 21.04 26.55 21.60
CA ILE A 281 19.87 25.67 21.51
C ILE A 281 19.64 25.32 20.05
N SER A 282 19.52 24.03 19.76
CA SER A 282 19.20 23.52 18.42
C SER A 282 17.85 22.80 18.44
N PHE A 283 16.98 23.10 17.48
CA PHE A 283 15.70 22.40 17.27
C PHE A 283 15.60 21.85 15.85
N TRP A 284 15.10 20.62 15.69
CA TRP A 284 14.80 20.05 14.38
C TRP A 284 13.59 19.14 14.43
N GLY A 285 12.98 18.93 13.27
CA GLY A 285 11.88 18.01 13.07
C GLY A 285 12.39 16.61 12.79
N ARG A 286 11.74 15.62 13.40
CA ARG A 286 11.96 14.20 13.16
C ARG A 286 10.63 13.51 12.85
N LYS A 287 10.69 12.52 11.96
CA LYS A 287 9.58 11.60 11.65
C LYS A 287 10.16 10.25 11.28
N ASP A 288 9.51 9.16 11.69
CA ASP A 288 9.96 7.81 11.38
C ASP A 288 10.12 7.60 9.88
N ASN A 289 11.25 7.00 9.48
CA ASN A 289 11.63 6.77 8.08
C ASN A 289 11.79 8.04 7.24
N TRP A 290 12.04 9.20 7.87
CA TRP A 290 12.38 10.46 7.21
C TRP A 290 13.75 10.96 7.60
N GLN A 291 14.38 11.76 6.73
CA GLN A 291 15.59 12.50 7.08
C GLN A 291 15.19 13.74 7.89
N ASP A 292 15.83 13.92 9.04
CA ASP A 292 15.61 15.04 9.97
C ASP A 292 15.70 16.39 9.25
N SER A 293 14.90 17.38 9.69
CA SER A 293 14.99 18.74 9.13
C SER A 293 16.35 19.37 9.40
N ILE A 294 16.67 20.45 8.68
CA ILE A 294 17.80 21.28 9.05
C ILE A 294 17.57 21.80 10.48
N PRO A 295 18.58 21.72 11.37
CA PRO A 295 18.47 22.30 12.70
C PRO A 295 18.35 23.81 12.64
N PHE A 296 17.34 24.35 13.31
CA PHE A 296 17.33 25.74 13.74
C PHE A 296 18.29 25.88 14.92
N GLU A 297 19.19 26.85 14.87
CA GLU A 297 20.14 27.13 15.93
C GLU A 297 19.94 28.56 16.45
N TYR A 298 19.95 28.71 17.78
CA TYR A 298 19.91 30.00 18.43
C TYR A 298 20.93 30.06 19.56
N GLU A 299 21.77 31.09 19.55
CA GLU A 299 22.78 31.32 20.57
C GLU A 299 22.33 32.43 21.53
N PHE A 300 22.56 32.22 22.82
CA PHE A 300 22.25 33.20 23.86
C PHE A 300 23.29 33.16 24.98
N THR A 301 23.37 34.26 25.74
CA THR A 301 24.32 34.39 26.84
C THR A 301 23.58 34.57 28.15
N VAL A 302 23.87 33.74 29.13
CA VAL A 302 23.38 33.92 30.51
C VAL A 302 24.40 34.76 31.27
N LYS A 303 24.01 35.98 31.63
CA LYS A 303 24.84 36.87 32.46
C LYS A 303 24.86 36.41 33.92
N PRO A 304 25.98 36.59 34.65
CA PRO A 304 26.04 36.37 36.08
C PRO A 304 25.03 37.24 36.84
N THR A 305 24.36 36.67 37.83
CA THR A 305 23.52 37.40 38.78
C THR A 305 24.36 37.87 39.98
N ILE A 306 23.81 38.80 40.78
CA ILE A 306 24.47 39.28 42.01
C ILE A 306 24.77 38.12 42.98
N ASN A 307 23.95 37.07 42.97
CA ASN A 307 24.17 35.87 43.78
C ASN A 307 25.35 35.03 43.26
N ASP A 308 25.57 34.95 41.95
CA ASP A 308 26.71 34.23 41.36
C ASP A 308 28.06 34.95 41.63
N LEU A 309 28.01 36.25 41.90
CA LEU A 309 29.19 37.07 42.24
C LEU A 309 29.55 36.98 43.73
N ALA A 310 28.61 36.58 44.59
CA ALA A 310 28.85 36.47 46.03
C ALA A 310 29.73 35.25 46.41
N ASP A 311 29.73 34.20 45.58
CA ASP A 311 30.53 32.98 45.79
C ASP A 311 32.00 33.10 45.32
N ILE A 312 32.41 34.24 44.74
CA ILE A 312 33.78 34.48 44.25
C ILE A 312 34.67 35.15 45.32
N ASN A 313 34.20 35.32 46.55
CA ASN A 313 35.03 35.76 47.68
C ASN A 313 35.32 34.59 48.64
N PRO A 314 36.35 33.75 48.37
CA PRO A 314 36.99 33.01 49.44
C PRO A 314 37.89 33.96 50.23
N ASN A 315 37.66 34.05 51.54
CA ASN A 315 38.69 34.47 52.49
C ASN A 315 39.96 33.61 52.31
#